data_AF-A0A0X3PRA2-F1
#
_entry.id   AF-A0A0X3PRA2-F1
#
_cell.length_a   1.000
_cell.length_b   1.000
_cell.length_c   1.000
_cell.angle_alpha   90.00
_cell.angle_beta   90.00
_cell.angle_gamma   90.00
#
_symmetry.space_group_name_H-M   'P 1'
#
loop_
_entity.id
_entity.type
_entity.pdbx_description
1 polymer ?
#
loop_
_entity_poly.entity_id
_entity_poly.type
_entity_poly.pdbx_seq_one_letter_code
_entity_poly.pdbx_strand_id
1 'polypeptide(L)'
;MLRRLTVETSYSSDGEPLAENLEMRHLKPPISNPRAAEFPDPELSPFANQDVLTGNAGGPAVDLEIIEKYPTICVVCGVDFKVRSNLHAHLTAHEHLMGKLDNYLKVPIYECKHCVAEVNASTVLRHRCFMKHKEDIEKVEKQMDQVGSPLVCVFCRGRVLPSRSHLIAHLISTHSPHRNPFRCIFCHTKFRSDSLLMQEMHVFDHHVPELEFINRLAYFKAIKTMQGGNVEATTPFLCLYDGRRMEQSRWWETLRAAMKAVTDSGTQGTGKTEAPREMPPVTGFCSQTFNTLAEFTAHLYCQHTFVAQGLDAESVLTDEDLKKLDKALKRIPGPTLRQMMNGPPSGDSAAAAGQGGSKAKKTSQIVIGKSTCKVCLQTYEDESVLKDHWTTYHIPENTKRVQHLIATGELTGILKIDLLCTECFKMFPTVYQLQAQMLKRPGGLQ
;
A
#
# COMPACT_ATOMS: atom_id res chain seq x y z
N MET A 1 25.37 0.12 55.98
CA MET A 1 24.92 1.40 56.56
C MET A 1 23.41 1.43 56.54
N LEU A 2 22.80 1.17 57.71
CA LEU A 2 21.39 1.46 57.98
C LEU A 2 21.18 2.98 58.11
N ARG A 3 19.99 3.47 57.71
CA ARG A 3 19.19 4.58 58.28
C ARG A 3 18.19 5.04 57.21
N ARG A 4 16.94 5.39 57.48
CA ARG A 4 16.02 5.26 58.62
C ARG A 4 14.68 5.77 58.06
N LEU A 5 13.62 4.99 58.19
CA LEU A 5 12.24 5.46 58.13
C LEU A 5 11.98 6.37 59.34
N THR A 6 11.35 7.52 59.13
CA THR A 6 10.74 8.32 60.19
C THR A 6 9.24 8.07 60.17
N VAL A 7 8.77 7.40 61.21
CA VAL A 7 7.38 7.26 61.60
C VAL A 7 7.12 8.35 62.64
N GLU A 8 6.12 9.20 62.40
CA GLU A 8 5.53 10.02 63.47
C GLU A 8 4.37 9.23 64.08
N THR A 9 4.47 8.98 65.38
CA THR A 9 3.45 8.37 66.21
C THR A 9 2.64 9.46 66.92
N SER A 10 1.32 9.35 66.90
CA SER A 10 0.46 9.89 67.96
C SER A 10 -0.39 8.75 68.54
N TYR A 11 -0.36 8.63 69.86
CA TYR A 11 -1.06 7.64 70.69
C TYR A 11 -2.36 8.23 71.25
N SER A 12 -3.38 7.39 71.42
CA SER A 12 -4.36 7.27 72.53
C SER A 12 -5.55 6.46 71.98
N SER A 13 -6.27 5.55 72.63
CA SER A 13 -6.28 4.87 73.93
C SER A 13 -7.46 3.87 73.86
N ASP A 14 -7.30 2.71 74.48
CA ASP A 14 -8.33 1.82 75.07
C ASP A 14 -9.69 1.57 74.38
N GLY A 15 -9.96 0.30 74.08
CA GLY A 15 -11.32 -0.23 73.87
C GLY A 15 -11.38 -1.53 73.05
N GLU A 16 -11.40 -2.69 73.71
CA GLU A 16 -12.03 -3.93 73.18
C GLU A 16 -13.55 -3.87 73.47
N PRO A 17 -14.41 -4.72 72.89
CA PRO A 17 -14.53 -5.22 71.51
C PRO A 17 -15.98 -4.99 70.98
N LEU A 18 -16.28 -5.26 69.70
CA LEU A 18 -17.64 -5.67 69.25
C LEU A 18 -17.61 -6.14 67.79
N ALA A 19 -18.07 -7.38 67.59
CA ALA A 19 -18.35 -7.93 66.28
C ALA A 19 -19.64 -7.30 65.73
N GLU A 20 -19.52 -6.53 64.66
CA GLU A 20 -20.66 -6.05 63.88
C GLU A 20 -20.47 -6.33 62.38
N ASN A 21 -21.54 -6.85 61.79
CA ASN A 21 -21.74 -7.13 60.38
C ASN A 21 -21.27 -5.99 59.48
N LEU A 22 -20.37 -6.29 58.54
CA LEU A 22 -20.09 -5.40 57.40
C LEU A 22 -20.73 -5.98 56.13
N GLU A 23 -21.88 -5.39 55.82
CA GLU A 23 -22.64 -5.55 54.59
C GLU A 23 -21.78 -5.36 53.32
N MET A 24 -22.07 -6.16 52.30
CA MET A 24 -21.62 -5.96 50.93
C MET A 24 -22.07 -4.60 50.37
N ARG A 25 -21.16 -3.62 50.26
CA ARG A 25 -21.24 -2.47 49.33
C ARG A 25 -19.79 -2.07 48.99
N HIS A 26 -19.29 -2.16 47.77
CA HIS A 26 -19.72 -1.41 46.60
C HIS A 26 -19.42 -2.15 45.29
N LEU A 27 -20.47 -2.64 44.63
CA LEU A 27 -20.47 -2.77 43.17
C LEU A 27 -20.44 -1.35 42.60
N LYS A 28 -19.34 -0.97 41.94
CA LYS A 28 -19.37 0.14 40.99
C LYS A 28 -20.32 -0.29 39.87
N PRO A 29 -21.34 0.51 39.50
CA PRO A 29 -22.18 0.18 38.36
C PRO A 29 -21.30 0.07 37.10
N PRO A 30 -21.60 -0.85 36.18
CA PRO A 30 -20.90 -0.87 34.90
C PRO A 30 -21.12 0.49 34.24
N ILE A 31 -20.02 1.11 33.83
CA ILE A 31 -20.04 2.36 33.07
C ILE A 31 -20.80 2.05 31.77
N SER A 32 -22.08 2.42 31.70
CA SER A 32 -22.87 2.38 30.50
C SER A 32 -22.30 3.41 29.54
N ASN A 33 -21.62 2.92 28.50
CA ASN A 33 -21.06 3.77 27.46
C ASN A 33 -22.20 4.27 26.56
N PRO A 34 -22.48 5.59 26.46
CA PRO A 34 -23.66 6.11 25.73
C PRO A 34 -23.56 6.05 24.20
N ARG A 35 -22.67 5.21 23.64
CA ARG A 35 -22.45 5.04 22.19
C ARG A 35 -22.72 3.62 21.68
N ALA A 36 -23.41 2.79 22.46
CA ALA A 36 -23.94 1.51 21.98
C ALA A 36 -25.17 1.75 21.07
N ALA A 37 -24.97 2.43 19.95
CA ALA A 37 -25.94 2.45 18.87
C ALA A 37 -25.74 1.18 18.02
N GLU A 38 -26.66 0.23 18.21
CA GLU A 38 -27.24 -0.66 17.19
C GLU A 38 -26.29 -1.41 16.24
N PHE A 39 -25.44 -2.28 16.76
CA PHE A 39 -24.96 -3.41 15.95
C PHE A 39 -25.35 -4.71 16.65
N PRO A 40 -25.93 -5.70 15.92
CA PRO A 40 -26.29 -6.96 16.54
C PRO A 40 -25.04 -7.62 17.13
N ASP A 41 -25.20 -8.27 18.28
CA ASP A 41 -24.15 -9.11 18.83
C ASP A 41 -23.77 -10.19 17.78
N PRO A 42 -22.50 -10.62 17.74
CA PRO A 42 -22.06 -11.58 16.76
C PRO A 42 -22.68 -12.94 17.10
N GLU A 43 -23.22 -13.60 16.09
CA GLU A 43 -24.01 -14.81 16.26
C GLU A 43 -23.43 -15.95 15.44
N LEU A 44 -23.56 -17.18 15.94
CA LEU A 44 -23.19 -18.33 15.15
C LEU A 44 -24.12 -18.45 13.94
N SER A 45 -23.55 -18.47 12.74
CA SER A 45 -24.32 -18.60 11.52
C SER A 45 -25.05 -19.94 11.45
N PRO A 46 -26.26 -20.00 10.87
CA PRO A 46 -26.93 -21.27 10.59
C PRO A 46 -26.14 -22.16 9.60
N PHE A 47 -25.19 -21.60 8.86
CA PHE A 47 -24.32 -22.34 7.95
C PHE A 47 -23.07 -22.93 8.64
N ALA A 48 -22.88 -22.67 9.93
CA ALA A 48 -21.70 -23.10 10.66
C ALA A 48 -21.75 -24.60 11.00
N ASN A 49 -20.74 -25.34 10.56
CA ASN A 49 -20.54 -26.74 10.93
C ASN A 49 -20.01 -26.85 12.36
N GLN A 50 -20.87 -27.29 13.29
CA GLN A 50 -20.53 -27.45 14.70
C GLN A 50 -19.49 -28.55 14.96
N ASP A 51 -19.38 -29.56 14.09
CA ASP A 51 -18.38 -30.62 14.23
C ASP A 51 -16.96 -30.07 14.03
N VAL A 52 -16.81 -29.03 13.20
CA VAL A 52 -15.53 -28.32 13.04
C VAL A 52 -15.18 -27.53 14.29
N LEU A 53 -16.16 -26.86 14.91
CA LEU A 53 -15.94 -26.05 16.12
C LEU A 53 -15.56 -26.91 17.33
N THR A 54 -16.18 -28.09 17.43
CA THR A 54 -15.90 -29.09 18.47
C THR A 54 -14.64 -29.90 18.20
N GLY A 55 -13.98 -29.70 17.05
CA GLY A 55 -12.76 -30.42 16.68
C GLY A 55 -12.99 -31.86 16.21
N ASN A 56 -14.24 -32.26 16.00
CA ASN A 56 -14.63 -33.58 15.51
C ASN A 56 -14.48 -33.72 14.00
N ALA A 57 -14.43 -32.60 13.27
CA ALA A 57 -14.19 -32.54 11.83
C ALA A 57 -13.09 -31.53 11.48
N GLY A 58 -12.33 -31.80 10.42
CA GLY A 58 -11.40 -30.84 9.84
C GLY A 58 -12.04 -29.95 8.79
N GLY A 59 -11.36 -28.86 8.42
CA GLY A 59 -11.80 -27.95 7.37
C GLY A 59 -12.37 -26.63 7.88
N PRO A 60 -12.86 -25.75 6.99
CA PRO A 60 -13.52 -24.52 7.39
C PRO A 60 -14.88 -24.83 8.04
N ALA A 61 -15.31 -23.98 8.99
CA ALA A 61 -16.63 -24.13 9.59
C ALA A 61 -17.77 -23.75 8.64
N VAL A 62 -17.48 -23.05 7.54
CA VAL A 62 -18.47 -22.59 6.57
C VAL A 62 -17.96 -22.82 5.16
N ASP A 63 -18.84 -23.28 4.28
CA ASP A 63 -18.53 -23.50 2.87
C ASP A 63 -18.14 -22.20 2.16
N LEU A 64 -17.21 -22.31 1.21
CA LEU A 64 -16.64 -21.15 0.52
C LEU A 64 -17.70 -20.34 -0.25
N GLU A 65 -18.68 -21.00 -0.85
CA GLU A 65 -19.76 -20.34 -1.58
C GLU A 65 -20.63 -19.44 -0.68
N ILE A 66 -20.82 -19.86 0.58
CA ILE A 66 -21.56 -19.09 1.58
C ILE A 66 -20.75 -17.86 1.99
N ILE A 67 -19.43 -17.99 2.16
CA ILE A 67 -18.56 -16.86 2.52
C ILE A 67 -18.55 -15.77 1.46
N GLU A 68 -18.60 -16.12 0.17
CA GLU A 68 -18.69 -15.11 -0.90
C GLU A 68 -20.04 -14.38 -0.90
N LYS A 69 -21.11 -15.03 -0.44
CA LYS A 69 -22.45 -14.41 -0.32
C LYS A 69 -22.62 -13.61 0.98
N TYR A 70 -21.96 -14.04 2.05
CA TYR A 70 -22.06 -13.47 3.39
C TYR A 70 -20.65 -13.13 3.91
N PRO A 71 -20.07 -12.00 3.46
CA PRO A 71 -18.65 -11.70 3.67
C PRO A 71 -18.28 -11.37 5.12
N THR A 72 -19.25 -11.17 5.99
CA THR A 72 -19.07 -10.89 7.43
C THR A 72 -18.99 -12.14 8.30
N ILE A 73 -19.20 -13.32 7.70
CA ILE A 73 -19.06 -14.60 8.38
C ILE A 73 -17.59 -15.02 8.39
N CYS A 74 -17.09 -15.39 9.56
CA CYS A 74 -15.76 -15.97 9.67
C CYS A 74 -15.74 -17.40 9.11
N VAL A 75 -14.86 -17.67 8.15
CA VAL A 75 -14.71 -19.00 7.54
C VAL A 75 -14.24 -20.06 8.54
N VAL A 76 -13.58 -19.65 9.63
CA VAL A 76 -13.00 -20.57 10.63
C VAL A 76 -14.00 -20.95 11.72
N CYS A 77 -14.74 -19.98 12.28
CA CYS A 77 -15.67 -20.24 13.38
C CYS A 77 -17.15 -20.14 13.01
N GLY A 78 -17.48 -19.71 11.79
CA GLY A 78 -18.84 -19.53 11.33
C GLY A 78 -19.62 -18.43 12.05
N VAL A 79 -18.98 -17.63 12.91
CA VAL A 79 -19.62 -16.49 13.56
C VAL A 79 -19.79 -15.35 12.55
N ASP A 80 -21.00 -14.82 12.48
CA ASP A 80 -21.36 -13.64 11.69
C ASP A 80 -21.16 -12.38 12.53
N PHE A 81 -20.16 -11.60 12.14
CA PHE A 81 -19.81 -10.37 12.84
C PHE A 81 -20.66 -9.16 12.44
N LYS A 82 -21.59 -9.34 11.49
CA LYS A 82 -22.57 -8.37 10.96
C LYS A 82 -21.95 -7.17 10.23
N VAL A 83 -20.74 -6.79 10.60
CA VAL A 83 -19.98 -5.65 10.10
C VAL A 83 -18.60 -6.14 9.70
N ARG A 84 -18.12 -5.64 8.56
CA ARG A 84 -16.80 -5.96 8.02
C ARG A 84 -15.66 -5.59 8.98
N SER A 85 -15.66 -4.39 9.56
CA SER A 85 -14.61 -3.93 10.49
C SER A 85 -14.49 -4.86 11.70
N ASN A 86 -15.61 -5.38 12.20
CA ASN A 86 -15.65 -6.38 13.26
C ASN A 86 -14.98 -7.70 12.82
N LEU A 87 -15.35 -8.25 11.66
CA LEU A 87 -14.72 -9.48 11.15
C LEU A 87 -13.22 -9.29 10.91
N HIS A 88 -12.84 -8.14 10.36
CA HIS A 88 -11.45 -7.82 10.09
C HIS A 88 -10.63 -7.79 11.37
N ALA A 89 -11.11 -7.06 12.40
CA ALA A 89 -10.48 -7.03 13.72
C ALA A 89 -10.43 -8.41 14.37
N HIS A 90 -11.48 -9.24 14.21
CA HIS A 90 -11.50 -10.61 14.69
C HIS A 90 -10.36 -11.44 14.08
N LEU A 91 -10.29 -11.50 12.74
CA LEU A 91 -9.32 -12.32 12.01
C LEU A 91 -7.87 -11.88 12.24
N THR A 92 -7.62 -10.59 12.47
CA THR A 92 -6.26 -10.07 12.68
C THR A 92 -5.80 -10.12 14.13
N ALA A 93 -6.71 -9.92 15.10
CA ALA A 93 -6.35 -9.78 16.51
C ALA A 93 -6.53 -11.06 17.33
N HIS A 94 -7.25 -12.06 16.83
CA HIS A 94 -7.58 -13.26 17.59
C HIS A 94 -7.16 -14.55 16.90
N GLU A 95 -6.78 -15.52 17.72
CA GLU A 95 -6.51 -16.90 17.32
C GLU A 95 -7.67 -17.78 17.78
N HIS A 96 -8.08 -18.70 16.91
CA HIS A 96 -9.20 -19.58 17.17
C HIS A 96 -8.74 -20.79 18.00
N LEU A 97 -9.34 -21.01 19.17
CA LEU A 97 -9.08 -22.19 19.99
C LEU A 97 -10.00 -23.34 19.57
N MET A 98 -9.67 -23.97 18.44
CA MET A 98 -10.48 -25.05 17.86
C MET A 98 -10.64 -26.23 18.84
N GLY A 99 -11.83 -26.81 18.91
CA GLY A 99 -12.16 -27.89 19.84
C GLY A 99 -12.47 -27.42 21.27
N LYS A 100 -12.32 -26.11 21.56
CA LYS A 100 -12.66 -25.52 22.85
C LYS A 100 -13.87 -24.58 22.71
N LEU A 101 -14.96 -24.92 23.38
CA LEU A 101 -16.17 -24.10 23.44
C LEU A 101 -16.37 -23.52 24.83
N ASP A 102 -17.08 -22.40 24.90
CA ASP A 102 -17.54 -21.84 26.16
C ASP A 102 -18.43 -22.84 26.89
N ASN A 103 -18.14 -23.08 28.17
CA ASN A 103 -18.82 -24.11 28.95
C ASN A 103 -20.33 -23.89 29.07
N TYR A 104 -20.78 -22.63 29.08
CA TYR A 104 -22.17 -22.26 29.29
C TYR A 104 -22.87 -21.97 27.98
N LEU A 105 -22.28 -21.11 27.16
CA LEU A 105 -22.92 -20.61 25.93
C LEU A 105 -22.70 -21.52 24.73
N LYS A 106 -21.78 -22.50 24.82
CA LYS A 106 -21.42 -23.42 23.73
C LYS A 106 -21.02 -22.72 22.45
N VAL A 107 -20.39 -21.55 22.58
CA VAL A 107 -19.87 -20.74 21.46
C VAL A 107 -18.34 -20.85 21.37
N PRO A 108 -17.73 -20.53 20.21
CA PRO A 108 -16.28 -20.58 20.05
C PRO A 108 -15.53 -19.66 21.03
N ILE A 109 -14.37 -20.13 21.47
CA ILE A 109 -13.39 -19.37 22.27
C ILE A 109 -12.21 -18.97 21.38
N TYR A 110 -11.65 -17.81 21.67
CA TYR A 110 -10.52 -17.22 20.99
C TYR A 110 -9.48 -16.75 22.00
N GLU A 111 -8.21 -16.78 21.61
CA GLU A 111 -7.12 -16.13 22.33
C GLU A 111 -6.78 -14.80 21.65
N CYS A 112 -6.72 -13.71 22.42
CA CYS A 112 -6.27 -12.42 21.89
C CYS A 112 -4.75 -12.40 21.68
N LYS A 113 -4.29 -12.21 20.43
CA LYS A 113 -2.87 -12.15 20.05
C LYS A 113 -2.09 -11.00 20.71
N HIS A 114 -2.79 -10.02 21.29
CA HIS A 114 -2.19 -8.82 21.89
C HIS A 114 -2.04 -8.89 23.40
N CYS A 115 -2.99 -9.53 24.10
CA CYS A 115 -2.97 -9.60 25.57
C CYS A 115 -3.17 -11.00 26.14
N VAL A 116 -3.24 -12.02 25.28
CA VAL A 116 -3.35 -13.45 25.63
C VAL A 116 -4.62 -13.79 26.44
N ALA A 117 -5.60 -12.87 26.47
CA ALA A 117 -6.86 -13.12 27.14
C ALA A 117 -7.72 -14.07 26.31
N GLU A 118 -8.32 -15.07 26.97
CA GLU A 118 -9.37 -15.87 26.38
C GLU A 118 -10.69 -15.08 26.37
N VAL A 119 -11.32 -15.03 25.20
CA VAL A 119 -12.60 -14.35 24.96
C VAL A 119 -13.49 -15.28 24.14
N ASN A 120 -14.80 -15.16 24.28
CA ASN A 120 -15.75 -15.96 23.49
C ASN A 120 -16.53 -15.08 22.50
N ALA A 121 -17.24 -15.70 21.56
CA ALA A 121 -18.03 -14.98 20.57
C ALA A 121 -18.95 -13.90 21.18
N SER A 122 -19.60 -14.16 22.31
CA SER A 122 -20.52 -13.20 22.94
C SER A 122 -19.84 -12.00 23.62
N THR A 123 -18.54 -12.08 23.89
CA THR A 123 -17.78 -11.07 24.65
C THR A 123 -16.70 -10.38 23.83
N VAL A 124 -16.33 -10.93 22.66
CA VAL A 124 -15.23 -10.42 21.82
C VAL A 124 -15.40 -8.95 21.42
N LEU A 125 -16.63 -8.49 21.12
CA LEU A 125 -16.87 -7.09 20.75
C LEU A 125 -16.63 -6.10 21.90
N ARG A 126 -16.62 -6.57 23.15
CA ARG A 126 -16.38 -5.76 24.36
C ARG A 126 -14.92 -5.86 24.81
N HIS A 127 -14.11 -6.67 24.14
CA HIS A 127 -12.70 -6.84 24.47
C HIS A 127 -11.89 -5.59 24.08
N ARG A 128 -11.08 -5.07 25.00
CA ARG A 128 -10.35 -3.80 24.80
C ARG A 128 -9.45 -3.80 23.55
N CYS A 129 -8.72 -4.88 23.30
CA CYS A 129 -7.84 -4.96 22.12
C CYS A 129 -8.66 -5.05 20.83
N PHE A 130 -9.82 -5.74 20.85
CA PHE A 130 -10.73 -5.80 19.73
C PHE A 130 -11.28 -4.42 19.37
N MET A 131 -11.81 -3.69 20.37
CA MET A 131 -12.37 -2.36 20.16
C MET A 131 -11.34 -1.40 19.58
N LYS A 132 -10.12 -1.39 20.12
CA LYS A 132 -9.03 -0.55 19.61
C LYS A 132 -8.73 -0.88 18.14
N HIS A 133 -8.56 -2.15 17.80
CA HIS A 133 -8.22 -2.54 16.43
C HIS A 133 -9.36 -2.25 15.45
N LYS A 134 -10.61 -2.48 15.87
CA LYS A 134 -11.79 -2.07 15.10
C LYS A 134 -11.78 -0.56 14.80
N GLU A 135 -11.56 0.27 15.81
CA GLU A 135 -11.48 1.73 15.66
C GLU A 135 -10.34 2.14 14.70
N ASP A 136 -9.18 1.48 14.80
CA ASP A 136 -8.05 1.72 13.91
C ASP A 136 -8.41 1.37 12.45
N ILE A 137 -9.10 0.25 12.21
CA ILE A 137 -9.58 -0.15 10.87
C ILE A 137 -10.59 0.86 10.33
N GLU A 138 -11.63 1.20 11.10
CA GLU A 138 -12.67 2.15 10.69
C GLU A 138 -12.09 3.54 10.39
N LYS A 139 -11.08 3.96 11.15
CA LYS A 139 -10.36 5.20 10.90
C LYS A 139 -9.63 5.17 9.56
N VAL A 140 -8.95 4.07 9.24
CA VAL A 140 -8.26 3.90 7.94
C VAL A 140 -9.25 3.91 6.79
N GLU A 141 -10.36 3.18 6.91
CA GLU A 141 -11.41 3.13 5.89
C GLU A 141 -11.99 4.54 5.64
N LYS A 142 -12.36 5.25 6.70
CA LYS A 142 -12.85 6.64 6.61
C LYS A 142 -11.82 7.60 6.03
N GLN A 143 -10.54 7.45 6.39
CA GLN A 143 -9.47 8.27 5.81
C GLN A 143 -9.40 8.06 4.30
N MET A 144 -9.41 6.81 3.84
CA MET A 144 -9.35 6.48 2.41
C MET A 144 -10.54 7.03 1.62
N ASP A 145 -11.73 7.07 2.21
CA ASP A 145 -12.91 7.66 1.57
C ASP A 145 -12.79 9.19 1.40
N GLN A 146 -12.07 9.86 2.29
CA GLN A 146 -11.94 11.33 2.29
C GLN A 146 -10.78 11.82 1.44
N VAL A 147 -9.61 11.20 1.56
CA VAL A 147 -8.37 11.69 0.93
C VAL A 147 -7.93 10.84 -0.27
N GLY A 148 -8.75 9.86 -0.64
CA GLY A 148 -8.51 8.89 -1.72
C GLY A 148 -7.87 7.59 -1.25
N SER A 149 -7.91 6.57 -2.10
CA SER A 149 -7.34 5.25 -1.81
C SER A 149 -5.91 5.12 -2.37
N PRO A 150 -4.97 4.48 -1.65
CA PRO A 150 -3.59 4.25 -2.12
C PRO A 150 -3.50 3.20 -3.25
N LEU A 151 -4.64 2.78 -3.80
CA LEU A 151 -4.76 1.83 -4.91
C LEU A 151 -5.31 2.46 -6.19
N VAL A 152 -5.72 3.73 -6.14
CA VAL A 152 -6.36 4.40 -7.28
C VAL A 152 -5.36 5.23 -8.08
N CYS A 153 -5.37 5.05 -9.39
CA CYS A 153 -4.65 5.93 -10.31
C CYS A 153 -5.50 7.14 -10.69
N VAL A 154 -5.06 8.33 -10.29
CA VAL A 154 -5.74 9.60 -10.60
C VAL A 154 -5.59 10.03 -12.06
N PHE A 155 -4.67 9.42 -12.82
CA PHE A 155 -4.47 9.69 -14.25
C PHE A 155 -5.27 8.75 -15.16
N CYS A 156 -5.84 7.68 -14.61
CA CYS A 156 -6.66 6.69 -15.34
C CYS A 156 -8.13 6.77 -14.93
N ARG A 157 -8.69 7.97 -14.69
CA ARG A 157 -10.11 8.16 -14.31
C ARG A 157 -10.56 7.25 -13.17
N GLY A 158 -9.76 7.20 -12.09
CA GLY A 158 -10.12 6.41 -10.92
C GLY A 158 -9.86 4.90 -11.02
N ARG A 159 -9.12 4.41 -12.02
CA ARG A 159 -8.76 2.97 -12.12
C ARG A 159 -8.14 2.46 -10.82
N VAL A 160 -8.71 1.38 -10.27
CA VAL A 160 -8.19 0.66 -9.10
C VAL A 160 -7.17 -0.39 -9.53
N LEU A 161 -6.04 -0.44 -8.82
CA LEU A 161 -4.97 -1.40 -9.01
C LEU A 161 -4.96 -2.45 -7.88
N PRO A 162 -4.48 -3.68 -8.12
CA PRO A 162 -4.57 -4.76 -7.14
C PRO A 162 -3.79 -4.54 -5.83
N SER A 163 -2.71 -3.77 -5.85
CA SER A 163 -1.93 -3.47 -4.65
C SER A 163 -1.16 -2.17 -4.80
N ARG A 164 -0.61 -1.66 -3.69
CA ARG A 164 0.27 -0.49 -3.70
C ARG A 164 1.44 -0.64 -4.68
N SER A 165 2.02 -1.84 -4.75
CA SER A 165 3.11 -2.17 -5.69
C SER A 165 2.68 -2.01 -7.16
N HIS A 166 1.46 -2.44 -7.49
CA HIS A 166 0.90 -2.26 -8.82
C HIS A 166 0.67 -0.78 -9.14
N LEU A 167 0.15 0.02 -8.20
CA LEU A 167 -0.03 1.45 -8.42
C LEU A 167 1.30 2.17 -8.68
N ILE A 168 2.32 1.91 -7.85
CA ILE A 168 3.66 2.49 -8.01
C ILE A 168 4.22 2.16 -9.40
N ALA A 169 4.22 0.87 -9.77
CA ALA A 169 4.74 0.42 -11.04
C ALA A 169 3.93 0.95 -12.23
N HIS A 170 2.60 1.03 -12.11
CA HIS A 170 1.69 1.58 -13.10
C HIS A 170 1.97 3.08 -13.35
N LEU A 171 2.06 3.89 -12.29
CA LEU A 171 2.33 5.32 -12.41
C LEU A 171 3.67 5.58 -13.11
N ILE A 172 4.72 4.85 -12.72
CA ILE A 172 6.06 5.01 -13.30
C ILE A 172 6.09 4.52 -14.76
N SER A 173 5.55 3.34 -15.07
CA SER A 173 5.63 2.79 -16.42
C SER A 173 4.67 3.45 -17.41
N THR A 174 3.44 3.74 -16.99
CA THR A 174 2.35 4.14 -17.88
C THR A 174 2.17 5.65 -17.94
N HIS A 175 2.46 6.37 -16.85
CA HIS A 175 2.20 7.81 -16.80
C HIS A 175 3.45 8.67 -16.91
N SER A 176 4.67 8.13 -16.75
CA SER A 176 5.92 8.92 -16.90
C SER A 176 5.89 9.81 -18.16
N PRO A 177 6.23 11.10 -18.03
CA PRO A 177 6.09 12.06 -19.13
C PRO A 177 7.10 11.82 -20.26
N HIS A 178 8.23 11.21 -19.92
CA HIS A 178 9.32 10.91 -20.84
C HIS A 178 9.43 9.41 -21.17
N ARG A 179 8.33 8.67 -21.03
CA ARG A 179 8.33 7.23 -21.28
C ARG A 179 8.54 6.90 -22.75
N ASN A 180 9.18 5.76 -22.99
CA ASN A 180 9.27 5.14 -24.30
C ASN A 180 8.25 3.97 -24.35
N PRO A 181 7.23 3.99 -25.24
CA PRO A 181 6.24 2.92 -25.33
C PRO A 181 6.81 1.63 -25.94
N PHE A 182 7.97 1.69 -26.60
CA PHE A 182 8.61 0.52 -27.23
C PHE A 182 9.64 -0.16 -26.34
N ARG A 183 9.87 0.32 -25.11
CA ARG A 183 10.86 -0.25 -24.20
C ARG A 183 10.35 -0.27 -22.77
N CYS A 184 10.63 -1.35 -22.04
CA CYS A 184 10.38 -1.35 -20.61
C CYS A 184 11.26 -0.29 -19.93
N ILE A 185 10.68 0.49 -19.03
CA ILE A 185 11.38 1.52 -18.26
C ILE A 185 12.38 0.94 -17.22
N PHE A 186 12.17 -0.32 -16.83
CA PHE A 186 12.92 -0.98 -15.76
C PHE A 186 14.01 -1.91 -16.31
N CYS A 187 13.69 -2.78 -17.26
CA CYS A 187 14.66 -3.73 -17.86
C CYS A 187 15.02 -3.44 -19.32
N HIS A 188 14.52 -2.36 -19.92
CA HIS A 188 14.78 -1.99 -21.33
C HIS A 188 14.38 -3.02 -22.39
N THR A 189 13.60 -4.05 -22.03
CA THR A 189 13.03 -5.02 -22.98
C THR A 189 12.28 -4.29 -24.09
N LYS A 190 12.62 -4.59 -25.34
CA LYS A 190 11.97 -3.99 -26.52
C LYS A 190 10.62 -4.63 -26.79
N PHE A 191 9.61 -3.82 -27.06
CA PHE A 191 8.27 -4.24 -27.46
C PHE A 191 8.08 -4.07 -28.97
N ARG A 192 7.28 -4.96 -29.56
CA ARG A 192 6.97 -4.93 -31.00
C ARG A 192 5.84 -3.94 -31.34
N SER A 193 5.11 -3.47 -30.34
CA SER A 193 4.00 -2.54 -30.49
C SER A 193 4.08 -1.42 -29.44
N ASP A 194 3.49 -0.27 -29.74
CA ASP A 194 3.28 0.86 -28.82
C ASP A 194 2.09 0.64 -27.87
N SER A 195 1.53 -0.57 -27.80
CA SER A 195 0.44 -0.90 -26.90
C SER A 195 0.85 -0.72 -25.44
N LEU A 196 0.24 0.25 -24.76
CA LEU A 196 0.48 0.53 -23.34
C LEU A 196 0.16 -0.68 -22.45
N LEU A 197 -0.81 -1.50 -22.85
CA LEU A 197 -1.17 -2.72 -22.13
C LEU A 197 -0.05 -3.76 -22.17
N MET A 198 0.70 -3.85 -23.27
CA MET A 198 1.84 -4.77 -23.38
C MET A 198 2.95 -4.37 -22.41
N GLN A 199 3.23 -3.07 -22.30
CA GLN A 199 4.22 -2.56 -21.36
C GLN A 199 3.76 -2.75 -19.90
N GLU A 200 2.50 -2.44 -19.60
CA GLU A 200 1.94 -2.63 -18.25
C GLU A 200 1.98 -4.09 -17.82
N MET A 201 1.51 -5.02 -18.67
CA MET A 201 1.53 -6.45 -18.37
C MET A 201 2.95 -6.94 -18.09
N HIS A 202 3.89 -6.57 -18.95
CA HIS A 202 5.30 -6.92 -18.74
C HIS A 202 5.84 -6.39 -17.40
N VAL A 203 5.48 -5.17 -17.02
CA VAL A 203 5.88 -4.58 -15.74
C VAL A 203 5.24 -5.32 -14.56
N PHE A 204 3.98 -5.71 -14.67
CA PHE A 204 3.29 -6.46 -13.63
C PHE A 204 3.86 -7.87 -13.47
N ASP A 205 4.20 -8.54 -14.55
CA ASP A 205 4.72 -9.91 -14.51
C ASP A 205 6.18 -9.98 -14.03
N HIS A 206 7.02 -9.01 -14.40
CA HIS A 206 8.46 -9.10 -14.19
C HIS A 206 9.03 -8.14 -13.13
N HIS A 207 8.32 -7.07 -12.77
CA HIS A 207 8.85 -6.03 -11.88
C HIS A 207 8.04 -5.84 -10.61
N VAL A 208 6.71 -5.95 -10.67
CA VAL A 208 5.87 -5.87 -9.46
C VAL A 208 6.22 -6.91 -8.38
N PRO A 209 6.64 -8.16 -8.68
CA PRO A 209 7.04 -9.12 -7.66
C PRO A 209 8.16 -8.61 -6.72
N GLU A 210 9.10 -7.83 -7.23
CA GLU A 210 10.17 -7.22 -6.43
C GLU A 210 9.61 -6.21 -5.42
N LEU A 211 8.70 -5.34 -5.87
CA LEU A 211 8.01 -4.40 -4.97
C LEU A 211 7.10 -5.13 -3.98
N GLU A 212 6.42 -6.20 -4.39
CA GLU A 212 5.60 -7.00 -3.46
C GLU A 212 6.47 -7.66 -2.38
N PHE A 213 7.66 -8.15 -2.74
CA PHE A 213 8.61 -8.69 -1.77
C PHE A 213 9.05 -7.65 -0.75
N ILE A 214 9.40 -6.43 -1.20
CA ILE A 214 9.74 -5.31 -0.32
C ILE A 214 8.55 -4.94 0.60
N ASN A 215 7.34 -4.87 0.05
CA ASN A 215 6.13 -4.61 0.84
C ASN A 215 5.92 -5.67 1.93
N ARG A 216 6.18 -6.96 1.64
CA ARG A 216 6.12 -8.02 2.64
C ARG A 216 7.16 -7.83 3.73
N LEU A 217 8.40 -7.48 3.38
CA LEU A 217 9.43 -7.19 4.36
C LEU A 217 9.07 -5.99 5.25
N ALA A 218 8.53 -4.92 4.67
CA ALA A 218 8.01 -3.77 5.44
C ALA A 218 6.91 -4.20 6.41
N TYR A 219 5.98 -5.04 5.94
CA TYR A 219 4.89 -5.57 6.75
C TYR A 219 5.37 -6.37 7.96
N PHE A 220 6.43 -7.17 7.80
CA PHE A 220 7.08 -7.89 8.89
C PHE A 220 8.06 -7.03 9.71
N LYS A 221 8.03 -5.69 9.56
CA LYS A 221 8.92 -4.74 10.24
C LYS A 221 10.41 -5.06 10.04
N ALA A 222 10.74 -5.71 8.92
CA ALA A 222 12.11 -6.11 8.58
C ALA A 222 12.88 -5.01 7.83
N ILE A 223 12.23 -3.86 7.56
CA ILE A 223 12.83 -2.71 6.89
C ILE A 223 12.95 -1.55 7.87
N LYS A 224 14.16 -0.97 7.93
CA LYS A 224 14.44 0.25 8.70
C LYS A 224 14.28 1.49 7.83
N THR A 225 13.74 2.53 8.43
CA THR A 225 13.69 3.91 7.93
C THR A 225 15.07 4.56 8.03
N MET A 226 15.26 5.67 7.32
CA MET A 226 16.48 6.48 7.39
C MET A 226 16.75 7.03 8.81
N GLN A 227 15.71 7.19 9.64
CA GLN A 227 15.83 7.64 11.03
C GLN A 227 16.07 6.47 12.03
N GLY A 228 16.26 5.25 11.55
CA GLY A 228 16.59 4.08 12.38
C GLY A 228 15.40 3.32 12.98
N GLY A 229 14.16 3.82 12.86
CA GLY A 229 12.93 3.10 13.22
C GLY A 229 12.48 2.11 12.15
N ASN A 230 11.52 1.23 12.44
CA ASN A 230 10.95 0.32 11.44
C ASN A 230 9.90 1.02 10.57
N VAL A 231 9.78 0.61 9.31
CA VAL A 231 8.74 1.09 8.40
C VAL A 231 7.35 0.68 8.90
N GLU A 232 6.42 1.64 8.93
CA GLU A 232 5.02 1.41 9.27
C GLU A 232 4.21 1.03 8.02
N ALA A 233 4.19 -0.25 7.67
CA ALA A 233 3.56 -0.73 6.43
C ALA A 233 2.04 -0.49 6.36
N THR A 234 1.39 -0.32 7.52
CA THR A 234 -0.04 -0.05 7.70
C THR A 234 -0.42 1.39 7.35
N THR A 235 0.55 2.29 7.14
CA THR A 235 0.28 3.62 6.61
C THR A 235 -0.24 3.51 5.16
N PRO A 236 -1.42 4.07 4.81
CA PRO A 236 -2.00 3.92 3.47
C PRO A 236 -1.05 4.39 2.35
N PHE A 237 -0.56 5.62 2.46
CA PHE A 237 0.28 6.28 1.46
C PHE A 237 1.75 6.19 1.83
N LEU A 238 2.33 5.01 1.64
CA LEU A 238 3.73 4.73 1.92
C LEU A 238 4.46 4.38 0.60
N CYS A 239 5.47 5.15 0.23
CA CYS A 239 6.34 4.80 -0.88
C CYS A 239 7.33 3.72 -0.43
N LEU A 240 7.42 2.62 -1.18
CA LEU A 240 8.41 1.54 -1.00
C LEU A 240 9.17 1.27 -2.31
N TYR A 241 9.37 2.31 -3.11
CA TYR A 241 10.10 2.20 -4.36
C TYR A 241 11.59 2.01 -4.07
N ASP A 242 12.17 0.95 -4.62
CA ASP A 242 13.61 0.71 -4.61
C ASP A 242 14.13 0.78 -6.04
N GLY A 243 14.74 1.91 -6.40
CA GLY A 243 15.32 2.06 -7.73
C GLY A 243 16.40 1.01 -8.00
N ARG A 244 17.19 0.59 -6.99
CA ARG A 244 18.26 -0.40 -7.17
C ARG A 244 17.68 -1.74 -7.60
N ARG A 245 16.61 -2.17 -6.92
CA ARG A 245 15.92 -3.40 -7.30
C ARG A 245 15.12 -3.25 -8.58
N MET A 246 14.48 -2.11 -8.83
CA MET A 246 13.58 -1.97 -9.98
C MET A 246 14.34 -1.74 -11.29
N GLU A 247 15.37 -0.90 -11.27
CA GLU A 247 16.09 -0.43 -12.45
C GLU A 247 17.33 -1.28 -12.75
N GLN A 248 17.87 -2.03 -11.76
CA GLN A 248 19.02 -2.92 -11.97
C GLN A 248 18.64 -4.42 -11.97
N SER A 249 17.38 -4.75 -11.67
CA SER A 249 16.90 -6.13 -11.69
C SER A 249 17.04 -6.73 -13.08
N ARG A 250 18.04 -7.60 -13.20
CA ARG A 250 18.27 -8.49 -14.34
C ARG A 250 17.86 -9.91 -14.01
N TRP A 251 17.04 -10.15 -12.98
CA TRP A 251 16.65 -11.52 -12.60
C TRP A 251 15.93 -12.22 -13.76
N TRP A 252 15.23 -11.49 -14.61
CA TRP A 252 14.65 -12.00 -15.86
C TRP A 252 15.70 -12.37 -16.91
N GLU A 253 16.86 -11.70 -16.96
CA GLU A 253 17.99 -12.12 -17.81
C GLU A 253 18.59 -13.42 -17.29
N THR A 254 18.73 -13.56 -15.96
CA THR A 254 19.19 -14.82 -15.33
C THR A 254 18.21 -15.96 -15.55
N LEU A 255 16.90 -15.71 -15.42
CA LEU A 255 15.84 -16.70 -15.63
C LEU A 255 15.73 -17.09 -17.12
N ARG A 256 15.82 -16.11 -18.04
CA ARG A 256 15.90 -16.36 -19.48
C ARG A 256 17.15 -17.13 -19.85
N ALA A 257 18.30 -16.81 -19.27
CA ALA A 257 19.54 -17.55 -19.47
C ALA A 257 19.41 -18.99 -18.97
N ALA A 258 18.74 -19.21 -17.83
CA ALA A 258 18.45 -20.55 -17.32
C ALA A 258 17.46 -21.32 -18.23
N MET A 259 16.37 -20.68 -18.67
CA MET A 259 15.41 -21.29 -19.60
C MET A 259 16.03 -21.56 -20.98
N LYS A 260 16.93 -20.68 -21.42
CA LYS A 260 17.70 -20.82 -22.66
C LYS A 260 18.75 -21.92 -22.54
N ALA A 261 19.41 -22.07 -21.40
CA ALA A 261 20.33 -23.18 -21.13
C ALA A 261 19.61 -24.55 -21.11
N VAL A 262 18.32 -24.59 -20.74
CA VAL A 262 17.49 -25.79 -20.82
C VAL A 262 17.09 -26.12 -22.27
N THR A 263 17.00 -25.11 -23.15
CA THR A 263 16.62 -25.29 -24.58
C THR A 263 17.81 -25.43 -25.53
N ASP A 264 18.98 -24.87 -25.19
CA ASP A 264 20.21 -24.89 -25.99
C ASP A 264 21.18 -26.02 -25.61
N SER A 265 20.70 -27.10 -24.98
CA SER A 265 21.46 -28.35 -24.74
C SER A 265 21.75 -29.13 -26.04
N GLY A 266 22.07 -28.42 -27.13
CA GLY A 266 22.35 -28.97 -28.45
C GLY A 266 23.22 -28.14 -29.40
N THR A 267 23.62 -26.89 -29.08
CA THR A 267 24.49 -26.15 -30.02
C THR A 267 25.35 -25.09 -29.33
N GLN A 268 26.67 -25.31 -29.33
CA GLN A 268 27.68 -24.32 -28.97
C GLN A 268 27.78 -23.25 -30.06
N GLY A 269 27.37 -22.02 -29.75
CA GLY A 269 27.60 -20.83 -30.56
C GLY A 269 28.40 -19.80 -29.76
N THR A 270 29.62 -19.51 -30.22
CA THR A 270 30.52 -18.49 -29.64
C THR A 270 29.96 -17.08 -29.90
N GLY A 271 29.20 -16.54 -28.94
CA GLY A 271 28.76 -15.15 -28.92
C GLY A 271 29.67 -14.31 -28.02
N LYS A 272 30.26 -13.25 -28.57
CA LYS A 272 31.12 -12.29 -27.85
C LYS A 272 30.38 -11.72 -26.62
N THR A 273 31.01 -11.83 -25.45
CA THR A 273 30.58 -11.22 -24.20
C THR A 273 30.77 -9.71 -24.28
N GLU A 274 29.70 -8.95 -24.49
CA GLU A 274 29.72 -7.49 -24.33
C GLU A 274 29.89 -7.15 -22.84
N ALA A 275 30.83 -6.24 -22.54
CA ALA A 275 31.12 -5.80 -21.18
C ALA A 275 29.90 -5.08 -20.56
N PRO A 276 29.67 -5.20 -19.23
CA PRO A 276 28.57 -4.51 -18.56
C PRO A 276 28.79 -2.99 -18.63
N ARG A 277 27.88 -2.28 -19.31
CA ARG A 277 27.86 -0.81 -19.35
C ARG A 277 27.55 -0.25 -17.96
N GLU A 278 28.28 0.78 -17.54
CA GLU A 278 28.04 1.48 -16.27
C GLU A 278 26.65 2.15 -16.29
N MET A 279 25.83 1.80 -15.30
CA MET A 279 24.47 2.31 -15.12
C MET A 279 24.51 3.70 -14.43
N PRO A 280 23.50 4.57 -14.62
CA PRO A 280 23.42 5.86 -13.95
C PRO A 280 23.31 5.68 -12.43
N PRO A 281 23.47 6.75 -11.64
CA PRO A 281 23.20 6.71 -10.20
C PRO A 281 21.73 6.33 -9.97
N VAL A 282 21.53 5.08 -9.58
CA VAL A 282 20.20 4.54 -9.34
C VAL A 282 19.63 5.12 -8.06
N THR A 283 18.36 5.56 -8.13
CA THR A 283 17.66 6.10 -6.96
C THR A 283 17.64 5.04 -5.85
N GLY A 284 18.02 5.43 -4.63
CA GLY A 284 18.03 4.53 -3.48
C GLY A 284 16.63 4.08 -3.07
N PHE A 285 16.57 3.28 -2.01
CA PHE A 285 15.32 2.88 -1.39
C PHE A 285 14.56 4.08 -0.81
N CYS A 286 13.29 4.22 -1.15
CA CYS A 286 12.37 5.24 -0.62
C CYS A 286 11.41 4.60 0.39
N SER A 287 11.22 5.27 1.52
CA SER A 287 10.29 4.86 2.60
C SER A 287 9.43 6.03 3.10
N GLN A 288 9.14 7.01 2.23
CA GLN A 288 8.41 8.23 2.62
C GLN A 288 6.91 7.96 2.77
N THR A 289 6.29 8.64 3.73
CA THR A 289 4.86 8.57 4.02
C THR A 289 4.16 9.88 3.69
N PHE A 290 2.90 9.81 3.27
CA PHE A 290 2.09 10.95 2.85
C PHE A 290 0.72 10.90 3.50
N ASN A 291 0.01 12.04 3.50
CA ASN A 291 -1.30 12.15 4.12
C ASN A 291 -2.44 11.97 3.12
N THR A 292 -2.19 12.23 1.84
CA THR A 292 -3.23 12.23 0.80
C THR A 292 -2.79 11.49 -0.47
N LEU A 293 -3.77 11.03 -1.25
CA LEU A 293 -3.52 10.42 -2.56
C LEU A 293 -2.82 11.39 -3.52
N ALA A 294 -3.14 12.69 -3.42
CA ALA A 294 -2.54 13.72 -4.25
C ALA A 294 -1.04 13.88 -3.99
N GLU A 295 -0.63 13.99 -2.72
CA GLU A 295 0.77 14.03 -2.30
C GLU A 295 1.53 12.78 -2.73
N PHE A 296 0.95 11.61 -2.46
CA PHE A 296 1.57 10.33 -2.80
C PHE A 296 1.80 10.18 -4.30
N THR A 297 0.78 10.49 -5.11
CA THR A 297 0.90 10.45 -6.56
C THR A 297 1.91 11.47 -7.06
N ALA A 298 1.89 12.70 -6.52
CA ALA A 298 2.84 13.74 -6.91
C ALA A 298 4.28 13.32 -6.63
N HIS A 299 4.54 12.74 -5.46
CA HIS A 299 5.86 12.22 -5.10
C HIS A 299 6.33 11.12 -6.07
N LEU A 300 5.53 10.07 -6.28
CA LEU A 300 5.88 8.99 -7.20
C LEU A 300 6.18 9.54 -8.60
N TYR A 301 5.33 10.46 -9.05
CA TYR A 301 5.41 11.05 -10.37
C TYR A 301 6.58 12.03 -10.54
N CYS A 302 6.96 12.78 -9.51
CA CYS A 302 8.02 13.79 -9.61
C CYS A 302 9.41 13.24 -9.25
N GLN A 303 9.47 12.23 -8.38
CA GLN A 303 10.72 11.71 -7.84
C GLN A 303 11.13 10.36 -8.43
N HIS A 304 10.18 9.49 -8.74
CA HIS A 304 10.45 8.11 -9.17
C HIS A 304 10.17 7.84 -10.65
N THR A 305 9.66 8.82 -11.39
CA THR A 305 9.56 8.70 -12.85
C THR A 305 10.94 8.66 -13.48
N PHE A 306 11.01 8.01 -14.65
CA PHE A 306 12.22 7.92 -15.43
C PHE A 306 12.24 8.99 -16.49
N VAL A 307 13.42 9.57 -16.71
CA VAL A 307 13.69 10.47 -17.81
C VAL A 307 14.73 9.79 -18.68
N ALA A 308 14.32 9.36 -19.88
CA ALA A 308 15.17 8.57 -20.77
C ALA A 308 16.45 9.29 -21.28
N GLN A 309 16.62 10.57 -20.95
CA GLN A 309 17.65 11.42 -21.54
C GLN A 309 19.07 11.23 -21.00
N GLY A 310 19.32 10.25 -20.11
CA GLY A 310 20.65 9.97 -19.57
C GLY A 310 21.28 8.62 -19.98
N LEU A 311 20.46 7.65 -20.42
CA LEU A 311 20.91 6.27 -20.68
C LEU A 311 21.00 5.91 -22.17
N ASP A 312 20.33 6.69 -23.02
CA ASP A 312 20.16 6.40 -24.45
C ASP A 312 20.67 7.55 -25.33
N ALA A 313 21.62 8.37 -24.85
CA ALA A 313 22.28 9.35 -25.72
C ALA A 313 23.01 8.67 -26.92
N GLU A 314 23.34 7.38 -26.81
CA GLU A 314 23.96 6.60 -27.90
C GLU A 314 23.00 5.62 -28.60
N SER A 315 21.80 5.35 -28.06
CA SER A 315 20.75 4.65 -28.80
C SER A 315 19.73 5.68 -29.29
N VAL A 316 20.22 6.57 -30.16
CA VAL A 316 19.41 7.58 -30.85
C VAL A 316 18.20 6.84 -31.43
N LEU A 317 17.01 7.10 -30.86
CA LEU A 317 15.76 6.67 -31.44
C LEU A 317 15.82 7.05 -32.91
N THR A 318 15.63 6.07 -33.80
CA THR A 318 15.67 6.36 -35.23
C THR A 318 14.64 7.45 -35.53
N ASP A 319 14.83 8.23 -36.59
CA ASP A 319 13.82 9.22 -37.00
C ASP A 319 12.43 8.58 -37.18
N GLU A 320 12.40 7.29 -37.51
CA GLU A 320 11.18 6.49 -37.57
C GLU A 320 10.60 6.17 -36.18
N ASP A 321 11.43 5.82 -35.20
CA ASP A 321 11.01 5.63 -33.80
C ASP A 321 10.52 6.93 -33.16
N LEU A 322 11.16 8.06 -33.47
CA LEU A 322 10.72 9.39 -33.02
C LEU A 322 9.36 9.77 -33.62
N LYS A 323 9.14 9.50 -34.91
CA LYS A 323 7.83 9.69 -35.57
C LYS A 323 6.76 8.77 -34.99
N LYS A 324 7.10 7.50 -34.71
CA LYS A 324 6.19 6.54 -34.05
C LYS A 324 5.86 6.98 -32.62
N LEU A 325 6.85 7.45 -31.86
CA LEU A 325 6.68 8.00 -30.51
C LEU A 325 5.76 9.21 -30.50
N ASP A 326 5.96 10.18 -31.39
CA ASP A 326 5.10 11.37 -31.49
C ASP A 326 3.65 11.00 -31.86
N LYS A 327 3.46 10.00 -32.72
CA LYS A 327 2.13 9.47 -33.07
C LYS A 327 1.47 8.69 -31.92
N ALA A 328 2.25 7.90 -31.17
CA ALA A 328 1.77 7.15 -30.02
C ALA A 328 1.38 8.07 -28.85
N LEU A 329 2.20 9.09 -28.57
CA LEU A 329 1.92 10.09 -27.53
C LEU A 329 0.60 10.85 -27.79
N LYS A 330 0.23 11.09 -29.05
CA LYS A 330 -1.05 11.71 -29.44
C LYS A 330 -2.28 10.80 -29.27
N ARG A 331 -2.10 9.49 -29.12
CA ARG A 331 -3.18 8.48 -29.00
C ARG A 331 -3.49 8.10 -27.55
N ILE A 332 -2.71 8.58 -26.59
CA ILE A 332 -2.94 8.32 -25.17
C ILE A 332 -4.21 9.08 -24.74
N PRO A 333 -5.18 8.43 -24.09
CA PRO A 333 -6.35 9.12 -23.54
C PRO A 333 -5.93 10.18 -22.50
N GLY A 334 -6.40 11.41 -22.68
CA GLY A 334 -6.08 12.56 -21.83
C GLY A 334 -5.03 13.51 -22.43
N PRO A 335 -4.96 14.78 -21.99
CA PRO A 335 -3.97 15.72 -22.49
C PRO A 335 -2.55 15.23 -22.18
N THR A 336 -1.66 15.25 -23.17
CA THR A 336 -0.24 14.99 -22.94
C THR A 336 0.34 16.04 -22.00
N LEU A 337 1.35 15.71 -21.18
CA LEU A 337 1.93 16.71 -20.26
C LEU A 337 2.44 17.96 -20.98
N ARG A 338 2.93 17.83 -22.21
CA ARG A 338 3.32 18.95 -23.05
C ARG A 338 2.14 19.86 -23.42
N GLN A 339 0.95 19.30 -23.61
CA GLN A 339 -0.29 20.05 -23.82
C GLN A 339 -0.81 20.68 -22.52
N MET A 340 -0.54 20.06 -21.35
CA MET A 340 -0.90 20.63 -20.05
C MET A 340 0.04 21.76 -19.60
N MET A 341 1.32 21.73 -20.00
CA MET A 341 2.31 22.77 -19.69
C MET A 341 2.18 24.02 -20.55
N ASN A 342 1.54 23.92 -21.73
CA ASN A 342 1.30 25.05 -22.63
C ASN A 342 -0.05 25.73 -22.34
N GLY A 343 -0.29 26.13 -21.07
CA GLY A 343 -1.36 27.09 -20.75
C GLY A 343 -1.14 28.44 -21.46
N PRO A 344 -2.17 29.30 -21.60
CA PRO A 344 -2.06 30.54 -22.36
C PRO A 344 -0.88 31.35 -21.84
N PRO A 345 -0.10 32.01 -22.73
CA PRO A 345 1.12 32.68 -22.33
C PRO A 345 0.78 33.68 -21.23
N SER A 346 1.26 33.41 -20.01
CA SER A 346 1.39 34.42 -18.98
C SER A 346 2.29 35.48 -19.59
N GLY A 347 1.67 36.60 -19.96
CA GLY A 347 2.31 37.69 -20.66
C GLY A 347 3.31 38.36 -19.73
N ASP A 348 4.57 37.98 -19.85
CA ASP A 348 5.73 38.80 -19.44
C ASP A 348 7.02 38.38 -20.19
N SER A 349 6.90 37.80 -21.38
CA SER A 349 8.06 37.52 -22.25
C SER A 349 7.82 37.85 -23.72
N ALA A 350 6.94 38.82 -23.98
CA ALA A 350 6.75 39.41 -25.30
C ALA A 350 7.65 40.64 -25.49
N ALA A 351 8.97 40.47 -25.38
CA ALA A 351 9.93 41.54 -25.69
C ALA A 351 11.29 40.99 -26.13
N ALA A 352 11.33 40.12 -27.13
CA ALA A 352 12.54 39.86 -27.94
C ALA A 352 12.19 39.06 -29.20
N ALA A 353 11.33 39.60 -30.07
CA ALA A 353 11.18 39.11 -31.43
C ALA A 353 11.74 40.16 -32.38
N GLY A 354 13.04 40.05 -32.68
CA GLY A 354 13.73 40.95 -33.59
C GLY A 354 15.04 40.35 -34.08
N GLN A 355 15.01 39.92 -35.34
CA GLN A 355 16.13 39.65 -36.25
C GLN A 355 16.77 38.25 -36.24
N GLY A 356 16.92 37.76 -37.47
CA GLY A 356 17.28 36.40 -37.81
C GLY A 356 18.74 36.04 -37.60
N GLY A 357 18.97 34.74 -37.45
CA GLY A 357 20.27 34.12 -37.41
C GLY A 357 20.11 32.61 -37.24
N SER A 358 20.69 31.86 -38.17
CA SER A 358 20.83 30.40 -38.26
C SER A 358 20.52 29.58 -37.00
N LYS A 359 19.50 28.71 -37.06
CA LYS A 359 19.16 27.75 -36.00
C LYS A 359 20.25 26.68 -35.88
N ALA A 360 21.29 26.97 -35.11
CA ALA A 360 22.11 25.93 -34.50
C ALA A 360 21.23 25.17 -33.48
N LYS A 361 20.90 23.93 -33.79
CA LYS A 361 20.20 22.99 -32.91
C LYS A 361 21.16 22.66 -31.75
N LYS A 362 21.22 23.49 -30.72
CA LYS A 362 21.90 23.15 -29.47
C LYS A 362 21.12 22.02 -28.81
N THR A 363 21.55 20.78 -29.05
CA THR A 363 21.29 19.65 -28.16
C THR A 363 22.05 19.90 -26.87
N SER A 364 21.50 20.75 -26.00
CA SER A 364 21.96 20.87 -24.62
C SER A 364 21.60 19.58 -23.91
N GLN A 365 22.60 18.77 -23.63
CA GLN A 365 22.52 17.55 -22.84
C GLN A 365 22.04 17.96 -21.43
N ILE A 366 20.76 17.71 -21.12
CA ILE A 366 20.19 18.02 -19.80
C ILE A 366 20.77 16.98 -18.82
N VAL A 367 21.68 17.42 -17.95
CA VAL A 367 22.19 16.58 -16.87
C VAL A 367 21.13 16.53 -15.77
N ILE A 368 20.59 15.35 -15.53
CA ILE A 368 19.55 15.14 -14.52
C ILE A 368 20.23 14.98 -13.17
N GLY A 369 20.19 16.04 -12.36
CA GLY A 369 20.74 16.07 -11.01
C GLY A 369 19.73 15.61 -9.95
N LYS A 370 20.20 15.44 -8.71
CA LYS A 370 19.35 15.12 -7.54
C LYS A 370 18.29 16.20 -7.26
N SER A 371 18.58 17.45 -7.62
CA SER A 371 17.69 18.61 -7.47
C SER A 371 16.91 18.95 -8.74
N THR A 372 16.71 18.00 -9.66
CA THR A 372 15.91 18.20 -10.88
C THR A 372 14.50 17.63 -10.74
N CYS A 373 13.48 18.43 -11.05
CA CYS A 373 12.11 17.91 -11.17
C CYS A 373 11.98 17.08 -12.44
N LYS A 374 11.66 15.78 -12.29
CA LYS A 374 11.61 14.84 -13.41
C LYS A 374 10.40 15.01 -14.33
N VAL A 375 9.52 15.96 -14.01
CA VAL A 375 8.31 16.27 -14.77
C VAL A 375 8.52 17.48 -15.68
N CYS A 376 8.97 18.61 -15.11
CA CYS A 376 9.20 19.84 -15.86
C CYS A 376 10.65 19.99 -16.35
N LEU A 377 11.56 19.11 -15.90
CA LEU A 377 13.00 19.11 -16.18
C LEU A 377 13.72 20.40 -15.71
N GLN A 378 13.12 21.16 -14.80
CA GLN A 378 13.76 22.28 -14.15
C GLN A 378 14.69 21.78 -13.04
N THR A 379 15.89 22.34 -12.99
CA THR A 379 16.89 22.06 -11.95
C THR A 379 16.88 23.18 -10.92
N TYR A 380 16.91 22.80 -9.65
CA TYR A 380 16.89 23.70 -8.51
C TYR A 380 18.23 23.66 -7.77
N GLU A 381 18.45 24.65 -6.92
CA GLU A 381 19.69 24.79 -6.14
C GLU A 381 19.90 23.59 -5.19
N ASP A 382 18.83 23.12 -4.54
CA ASP A 382 18.86 21.97 -3.65
C ASP A 382 17.54 21.16 -3.64
N GLU A 383 17.52 20.07 -2.88
CA GLU A 383 16.32 19.23 -2.72
C GLU A 383 15.18 19.91 -1.93
N SER A 384 15.47 20.93 -1.11
CA SER A 384 14.45 21.68 -0.38
C SER A 384 13.64 22.54 -1.32
N VAL A 385 14.30 23.33 -2.17
CA VAL A 385 13.66 24.18 -3.18
C VAL A 385 12.89 23.32 -4.20
N LEU A 386 13.40 22.13 -4.52
CA LEU A 386 12.68 21.16 -5.35
C LEU A 386 11.38 20.68 -4.70
N LYS A 387 11.38 20.40 -3.39
CA LYS A 387 10.17 20.03 -2.64
C LYS A 387 9.17 21.19 -2.57
N ASP A 388 9.65 22.41 -2.41
CA ASP A 388 8.81 23.61 -2.43
C ASP A 388 8.14 23.75 -3.81
N HIS A 389 8.89 23.55 -4.89
CA HIS A 389 8.33 23.50 -6.24
C HIS A 389 7.24 22.42 -6.39
N TRP A 390 7.45 21.20 -5.88
CA TRP A 390 6.40 20.17 -5.91
C TRP A 390 5.15 20.60 -5.15
N THR A 391 5.33 21.22 -3.99
CA THR A 391 4.24 21.70 -3.12
C THR A 391 3.46 22.84 -3.78
N THR A 392 4.13 23.73 -4.50
CA THR A 392 3.49 24.87 -5.17
C THR A 392 2.80 24.46 -6.47
N TYR A 393 3.36 23.54 -7.25
CA TYR A 393 2.92 23.31 -8.62
C TYR A 393 2.34 21.92 -8.89
N HIS A 394 2.91 20.85 -8.33
CA HIS A 394 2.51 19.48 -8.68
C HIS A 394 1.47 18.88 -7.74
N ILE A 395 1.60 19.10 -6.44
CA ILE A 395 0.62 18.65 -5.45
C ILE A 395 -0.75 19.31 -5.70
N PRO A 396 -0.88 20.63 -5.90
CA PRO A 396 -2.19 21.26 -6.11
C PRO A 396 -2.89 20.78 -7.39
N GLU A 397 -2.15 20.54 -8.47
CA GLU A 397 -2.71 19.99 -9.71
C GLU A 397 -3.22 18.55 -9.51
N ASN A 398 -2.52 17.73 -8.72
CA ASN A 398 -3.02 16.40 -8.37
C ASN A 398 -4.21 16.47 -7.41
N THR A 399 -4.25 17.44 -6.49
CA THR A 399 -5.41 17.67 -5.62
C THR A 399 -6.64 18.00 -6.43
N LYS A 400 -6.54 18.87 -7.45
CA LYS A 400 -7.65 19.16 -8.37
C LYS A 400 -8.16 17.90 -9.07
N ARG A 401 -7.26 17.00 -9.49
CA ARG A 401 -7.65 15.71 -10.10
C ARG A 401 -8.40 14.82 -9.11
N VAL A 402 -7.88 14.66 -7.90
CA VAL A 402 -8.56 13.90 -6.85
C VAL A 402 -9.94 14.48 -6.57
N GLN A 403 -10.05 15.79 -6.39
CA GLN A 403 -11.33 16.48 -6.18
C GLN A 403 -12.30 16.28 -7.35
N HIS A 404 -11.82 16.32 -8.59
CA HIS A 404 -12.64 16.05 -9.76
C HIS A 404 -13.19 14.61 -9.77
N LEU A 405 -12.36 13.63 -9.43
CA LEU A 405 -12.79 12.24 -9.34
C LEU A 405 -13.77 12.02 -8.17
N ILE A 406 -13.61 12.71 -7.04
CA ILE A 406 -14.60 12.71 -5.96
C ILE A 406 -15.92 13.30 -6.45
N ALA A 407 -15.88 14.48 -7.08
CA ALA A 407 -17.07 15.20 -7.54
C ALA A 407 -17.87 14.44 -8.61
N THR A 408 -17.18 13.63 -9.43
CA THR A 408 -17.80 12.79 -10.47
C THR A 408 -18.27 11.43 -9.94
N GLY A 409 -18.02 11.13 -8.66
CA GLY A 409 -18.30 9.81 -8.08
C GLY A 409 -17.33 8.72 -8.54
N GLU A 410 -16.27 9.06 -9.28
CA GLU A 410 -15.23 8.13 -9.74
C GLU A 410 -14.22 7.75 -8.62
N LEU A 411 -14.36 8.27 -7.40
CA LEU A 411 -13.56 7.81 -6.25
C LEU A 411 -14.39 7.12 -5.17
N THR A 412 -15.64 7.55 -4.95
CA THR A 412 -16.52 6.95 -3.95
C THR A 412 -17.14 5.66 -4.50
N GLY A 413 -16.94 4.53 -3.83
CA GLY A 413 -17.57 3.26 -4.18
C GLY A 413 -16.92 2.46 -5.32
N ILE A 414 -15.79 2.90 -5.88
CA ILE A 414 -15.03 2.08 -6.86
C ILE A 414 -14.28 0.94 -6.15
N LEU A 415 -13.82 1.17 -4.93
CA LEU A 415 -13.13 0.15 -4.17
C LEU A 415 -14.16 -0.83 -3.60
N LYS A 416 -14.09 -2.10 -4.03
CA LYS A 416 -14.78 -3.20 -3.34
C LYS A 416 -14.10 -3.43 -1.99
N ILE A 417 -14.40 -2.58 -1.01
CA ILE A 417 -13.69 -2.55 0.26
C ILE A 417 -13.72 -3.92 0.94
N ASP A 418 -14.80 -4.69 0.73
CA ASP A 418 -14.97 -6.07 1.19
C ASP A 418 -13.85 -7.04 0.76
N LEU A 419 -13.11 -6.70 -0.29
CA LEU A 419 -11.99 -7.49 -0.84
C LEU A 419 -10.61 -6.91 -0.50
N LEU A 420 -10.55 -5.79 0.24
CA LEU A 420 -9.31 -5.13 0.62
C LEU A 420 -8.78 -5.64 1.96
N CYS A 421 -7.47 -5.87 2.06
CA CYS A 421 -6.79 -5.89 3.36
C CYS A 421 -6.27 -4.48 3.70
N THR A 422 -6.72 -3.91 4.82
CA THR A 422 -6.37 -2.54 5.26
C THR A 422 -5.00 -2.48 5.94
N GLU A 423 -4.36 -3.62 6.21
CA GLU A 423 -2.99 -3.63 6.73
C GLU A 423 -1.94 -3.63 5.62
N CYS A 424 -2.14 -4.43 4.56
CA CYS A 424 -1.18 -4.57 3.46
C CYS A 424 -1.60 -3.86 2.16
N PHE A 425 -2.80 -3.28 2.12
CA PHE A 425 -3.38 -2.59 0.96
C PHE A 425 -3.27 -3.42 -0.31
N LYS A 426 -3.81 -4.64 -0.25
CA LYS A 426 -3.95 -5.56 -1.37
C LYS A 426 -5.41 -5.98 -1.53
N MET A 427 -5.88 -5.93 -2.77
CA MET A 427 -7.16 -6.46 -3.19
C MET A 427 -7.03 -7.95 -3.46
N PHE A 428 -7.98 -8.71 -2.93
CA PHE A 428 -8.07 -10.15 -3.15
C PHE A 428 -9.19 -10.48 -4.14
N PRO A 429 -9.00 -11.47 -5.02
CA PRO A 429 -10.03 -11.92 -5.94
C PRO A 429 -11.33 -12.40 -5.28
N THR A 430 -11.25 -12.93 -4.05
CA THR A 430 -12.35 -13.56 -3.32
C THR A 430 -12.30 -13.19 -1.85
N VAL A 431 -13.45 -13.23 -1.18
CA VAL A 431 -13.57 -12.99 0.27
C VAL A 431 -12.79 -14.06 1.03
N TYR A 432 -12.87 -15.33 0.59
CA TYR A 432 -12.11 -16.41 1.20
C TYR A 432 -10.60 -16.14 1.22
N GLN A 433 -10.03 -15.72 0.08
CA GLN A 433 -8.59 -15.44 -0.01
C GLN A 433 -8.18 -14.27 0.89
N LEU A 434 -9.06 -13.26 1.04
CA LEU A 434 -8.85 -12.18 1.98
C LEU A 434 -8.82 -12.70 3.43
N GLN A 435 -9.83 -13.48 3.85
CA GLN A 435 -9.87 -14.01 5.22
C GLN A 435 -8.68 -14.91 5.50
N ALA A 436 -8.31 -15.79 4.56
CA ALA A 436 -7.13 -16.64 4.66
C ALA A 436 -5.83 -15.82 4.80
N GLN A 437 -5.72 -14.68 4.12
CA GLN A 437 -4.58 -13.78 4.29
C GLN A 437 -4.54 -13.18 5.71
N MET A 438 -5.67 -12.75 6.25
CA MET A 438 -5.72 -12.15 7.60
C MET A 438 -5.35 -13.17 8.69
N LEU A 439 -5.78 -14.43 8.52
CA LEU A 439 -5.52 -15.51 9.46
C LEU A 439 -4.04 -15.96 9.51
N LYS A 440 -3.35 -15.94 8.36
CA LYS A 440 -1.95 -16.38 8.22
C LYS A 440 -0.93 -15.54 8.98
N ARG A 441 -1.36 -14.54 9.75
CA ARG A 441 -0.47 -13.69 10.53
C ARG A 441 0.02 -14.43 11.78
N PRO A 442 1.33 -14.71 11.90
CA PRO A 442 1.90 -15.08 13.18
C PRO A 442 1.75 -13.88 14.12
N GLY A 443 1.27 -14.12 15.34
CA GLY A 443 1.56 -13.23 16.45
C GLY A 443 3.07 -12.96 16.49
N GLY A 444 3.45 -11.74 16.85
CA GLY A 444 4.85 -11.33 16.84
C GLY A 444 5.75 -12.28 17.64
N LEU A 445 6.99 -12.40 17.15
CA LEU A 445 8.14 -13.03 17.80
C LEU A 445 8.03 -14.54 18.06
N GLN A 446 8.69 -15.32 17.20
CA GLN A 446 9.73 -16.25 17.65
C GLN A 446 11.03 -15.93 16.91
#